data_AF-A0A0M3KG60-F1
#
_entry.id   AF-A0A0M3KG60-F1
#
_cell.length_a   1.000
_cell.length_b   1.000
_cell.length_c   1.000
_cell.angle_alpha   90.00
_cell.angle_beta   90.00
_cell.angle_gamma   90.00
#
_symmetry.space_group_name_H-M   'P 1'
#
loop_
_entity.id
_entity.type
_entity.pdbx_description
1 polymer ?
#
loop_
_entity_poly.entity_id
_entity_poly.type
_entity_poly.pdbx_seq_one_letter_code
_entity_poly.pdbx_strand_id
1 'polypeptide(L)'
;MEYFKVKGKLAASVKWLIGRVYGGTAPDLLQNPIRYNDNNVSLVVLMIQQPHGVVLRALASHSVPLMISGEEANITEAMLASVQPFHQAVHLAVMDALMCAHMRSIITIERVVFAVQNYTTVDKREEPMDSVDALLFWINKICLLVRDDMEKCQAMRKDSNQCIVCVPF
;
A
#
# COMPACT_ATOMS: atom_id res chain seq x y z
N MET A 1 3.06 -20.63 -5.64
CA MET A 1 2.44 -19.89 -4.51
C MET A 1 2.41 -18.38 -4.76
N GLU A 2 3.48 -17.80 -5.30
CA GLU A 2 3.60 -16.35 -5.59
C GLU A 2 2.55 -15.79 -6.56
N TYR A 3 2.17 -16.58 -7.57
CA TYR A 3 1.11 -16.26 -8.53
C TYR A 3 -0.23 -15.91 -7.85
N PHE A 4 -0.59 -16.59 -6.76
CA PHE A 4 -1.85 -16.33 -6.04
C PHE A 4 -1.79 -15.04 -5.20
N LYS A 5 -0.60 -14.68 -4.70
CA LYS A 5 -0.39 -13.43 -3.95
C LYS A 5 -0.51 -12.21 -4.86
N VAL A 6 0.01 -12.30 -6.09
CA VAL A 6 -0.13 -11.25 -7.11
C VAL A 6 -1.60 -11.09 -7.53
N LYS A 7 -2.37 -12.18 -7.64
CA LYS A 7 -3.82 -12.16 -7.91
C LYS A 7 -4.62 -11.35 -6.89
N GLY A 8 -4.41 -11.61 -5.60
CA GLY A 8 -5.14 -10.92 -4.53
C GLY A 8 -4.84 -9.43 -4.45
N LYS A 9 -3.58 -9.05 -4.69
CA LYS A 9 -3.15 -7.64 -4.70
C LYS A 9 -3.78 -6.86 -5.85
N LEU A 10 -3.76 -7.42 -7.07
CA LEU A 10 -4.38 -6.79 -8.23
C LEU A 10 -5.89 -6.61 -8.03
N ALA A 11 -6.56 -7.63 -7.48
CA ALA A 11 -7.99 -7.57 -7.18
C ALA A 11 -8.35 -6.43 -6.24
N ALA A 12 -7.60 -6.27 -5.16
CA ALA A 12 -7.82 -5.19 -4.19
C ALA A 12 -7.59 -3.81 -4.81
N SER A 13 -6.49 -3.63 -5.54
CA SER A 13 -6.13 -2.34 -6.17
C SER A 13 -7.12 -1.92 -7.27
N VAL A 14 -7.56 -2.86 -8.10
CA VAL A 14 -8.58 -2.61 -9.14
C VAL A 14 -9.92 -2.29 -8.51
N LYS A 15 -10.34 -3.04 -7.49
CA LYS A 15 -11.60 -2.78 -6.76
C LYS A 15 -11.58 -1.41 -6.08
N TRP A 16 -10.43 -1.00 -5.54
CA TRP A 16 -10.25 0.34 -4.97
C TRP A 16 -10.42 1.43 -6.03
N LEU A 17 -9.79 1.30 -7.20
CA LEU A 17 -9.86 2.31 -8.26
C LEU A 17 -11.28 2.51 -8.76
N ILE A 18 -12.03 1.42 -8.96
CA ILE A 18 -13.43 1.47 -9.38
C ILE A 18 -14.29 2.18 -8.33
N GLY A 19 -14.08 1.89 -7.04
CA GLY A 19 -14.74 2.62 -5.96
C GLY A 19 -14.39 4.11 -5.92
N ARG A 20 -13.14 4.46 -6.25
CA ARG A 20 -12.64 5.84 -6.26
C ARG A 20 -13.19 6.65 -7.44
N VAL A 21 -13.29 6.05 -8.63
CA VAL A 21 -13.76 6.72 -9.86
C VAL A 21 -15.29 6.83 -9.89
N TYR A 22 -16.00 5.80 -9.44
CA TYR A 22 -17.47 5.73 -9.59
C TYR A 22 -18.24 6.01 -8.29
N GLY A 23 -17.59 6.14 -7.14
CA GLY A 23 -18.21 6.54 -5.87
C GLY A 23 -19.35 5.63 -5.37
N GLY A 24 -19.53 4.45 -5.96
CA GLY A 24 -20.64 3.52 -5.68
C GLY A 24 -21.57 3.21 -6.87
N THR A 25 -21.48 3.99 -7.96
CA THR A 25 -22.29 3.82 -9.18
C THR A 25 -21.55 3.07 -10.29
N ALA A 26 -20.70 2.12 -9.90
CA ALA A 26 -19.91 1.36 -10.87
C ALA A 26 -20.84 0.49 -11.73
N PRO A 27 -20.77 0.59 -13.08
CA PRO A 27 -21.48 -0.30 -14.00
C PRO A 27 -21.25 -1.78 -13.64
N ASP A 28 -22.25 -2.63 -13.85
CA ASP A 28 -22.24 -4.04 -13.40
C ASP A 28 -21.02 -4.85 -13.89
N LEU A 29 -20.52 -4.52 -15.09
CA LEU A 29 -19.30 -5.09 -15.68
C LEU A 29 -18.02 -4.79 -14.88
N LEU A 30 -18.02 -3.71 -14.11
CA LEU A 30 -16.91 -3.25 -13.27
C LEU A 30 -17.07 -3.69 -11.81
N GLN A 31 -18.23 -4.22 -11.40
CA GLN A 31 -18.40 -4.75 -10.04
C GLN A 31 -17.64 -6.06 -9.82
N ASN A 32 -17.46 -6.87 -10.87
CA ASN A 32 -16.67 -8.10 -10.84
C ASN A 32 -15.59 -8.09 -11.94
N PRO A 33 -14.52 -7.29 -11.76
CA PRO A 33 -13.52 -7.02 -12.80
C PRO A 33 -12.57 -8.20 -13.09
N ILE A 34 -12.64 -9.27 -12.28
CA ILE A 34 -11.79 -10.46 -12.41
C ILE A 34 -12.70 -11.67 -12.66
N ARG A 35 -12.68 -12.18 -13.89
CA ARG A 35 -13.28 -13.48 -14.22
C ARG A 35 -12.19 -14.53 -14.30
N TYR A 36 -12.45 -15.70 -13.73
CA TYR A 36 -11.58 -16.87 -13.85
C TYR A 36 -12.15 -17.78 -14.94
N ASN A 37 -11.34 -18.17 -15.92
CA ASN A 37 -11.66 -19.26 -16.84
C ASN A 37 -10.93 -20.51 -16.35
N ASP A 38 -11.61 -21.66 -16.39
CA ASP A 38 -11.19 -22.96 -15.85
C ASP A 38 -9.94 -23.54 -16.56
N ASN A 39 -9.51 -22.94 -17.67
CA ASN A 39 -8.48 -23.52 -18.56
C ASN A 39 -7.06 -22.97 -18.39
N ASN A 40 -6.73 -22.40 -17.22
CA ASN A 40 -5.45 -21.72 -16.93
C ASN A 40 -5.18 -20.47 -17.80
N VAL A 41 -4.95 -19.36 -17.08
CA VAL A 41 -4.47 -18.05 -17.52
C VAL A 41 -5.44 -17.23 -18.37
N SER A 42 -6.26 -16.45 -17.68
CA SER A 42 -6.38 -15.01 -17.92
C SER A 42 -6.85 -14.35 -16.63
N LEU A 43 -5.88 -14.00 -15.77
CA LEU A 43 -6.01 -12.75 -15.05
C LEU A 43 -6.23 -11.66 -16.09
N VAL A 44 -6.78 -10.52 -15.71
CA VAL A 44 -6.89 -9.36 -16.60
C VAL A 44 -8.05 -9.35 -17.63
N VAL A 45 -9.28 -9.63 -17.17
CA VAL A 45 -10.47 -9.14 -17.92
C VAL A 45 -10.55 -7.60 -17.92
N LEU A 46 -10.02 -6.94 -16.89
CA LEU A 46 -9.92 -5.46 -16.90
C LEU A 46 -8.80 -4.91 -17.82
N MET A 47 -7.90 -5.75 -18.34
CA MET A 47 -6.88 -5.33 -19.32
C MET A 47 -7.02 -6.00 -20.68
N ILE A 48 -8.16 -6.63 -20.99
CA ILE A 48 -8.36 -7.17 -22.34
C ILE A 48 -9.74 -6.75 -22.89
N GLN A 49 -10.70 -6.35 -22.05
CA GLN A 49 -12.10 -6.16 -22.45
C GLN A 49 -12.70 -4.79 -22.05
N GLN A 50 -11.93 -3.87 -21.47
CA GLN A 50 -12.40 -2.55 -21.03
C GLN A 50 -11.39 -1.45 -21.40
N PRO A 51 -11.82 -0.19 -21.59
CA PRO A 51 -10.92 0.87 -22.02
C PRO A 51 -9.87 1.18 -20.95
N HIS A 52 -8.63 0.74 -21.19
CA HIS A 52 -7.49 0.95 -20.28
C HIS A 52 -7.14 2.42 -20.13
N GLY A 53 -7.57 3.25 -21.09
CA GLY A 53 -7.43 4.69 -21.03
C GLY A 53 -7.98 5.28 -19.73
N VAL A 54 -8.99 4.68 -19.10
CA VAL A 54 -9.52 5.15 -17.80
C VAL A 54 -8.49 4.93 -16.68
N VAL A 55 -7.84 3.77 -16.65
CA VAL A 55 -6.82 3.43 -15.64
C VAL A 55 -5.59 4.30 -15.82
N LEU A 56 -5.10 4.43 -17.06
CA LEU A 56 -3.96 5.29 -17.39
C LEU A 56 -4.22 6.75 -17.04
N ARG A 57 -5.42 7.25 -17.35
CA ARG A 57 -5.82 8.62 -17.01
C ARG A 57 -5.95 8.83 -15.50
N ALA A 58 -6.48 7.85 -14.77
CA ALA A 58 -6.56 7.93 -13.31
C ALA A 58 -5.17 7.96 -12.66
N LEU A 59 -4.23 7.12 -13.14
CA LEU A 59 -2.85 7.14 -12.67
C LEU A 59 -2.17 8.49 -12.97
N ALA A 60 -2.38 9.03 -14.17
CA ALA A 60 -1.90 10.36 -14.54
C ALA A 60 -2.49 11.46 -13.66
N SER A 61 -3.81 11.43 -13.37
CA SER A 61 -4.45 12.43 -12.49
C SER A 61 -3.98 12.34 -11.04
N HIS A 62 -3.49 11.18 -10.61
CA HIS A 62 -2.89 10.96 -9.30
C HIS A 62 -1.37 11.18 -9.28
N SER A 63 -0.78 11.72 -10.35
CA SER A 63 0.67 11.97 -10.49
C SER A 63 1.54 10.73 -10.20
N VAL A 64 1.07 9.55 -10.59
CA VAL A 64 1.82 8.30 -10.44
C VAL A 64 2.48 7.95 -11.78
N PRO A 65 3.81 8.09 -11.91
CA PRO A 65 4.51 7.78 -13.14
C PRO A 65 4.52 6.27 -13.37
N LEU A 66 4.48 5.88 -14.64
CA LEU A 66 4.61 4.49 -15.05
C LEU A 66 6.08 4.20 -15.32
N MET A 67 6.65 3.23 -14.60
CA MET A 67 8.08 2.95 -14.62
C MET A 67 8.33 1.59 -15.26
N ILE A 68 9.18 1.52 -16.30
CA ILE A 68 9.68 0.26 -16.86
C ILE A 68 11.19 0.26 -16.72
N SER A 69 11.74 -0.75 -16.04
CA SER A 69 13.19 -0.89 -15.83
C SER A 69 13.87 0.35 -15.23
N GLY A 70 13.14 1.14 -14.44
CA GLY A 70 13.65 2.36 -13.78
C GLY A 70 13.48 3.65 -14.57
N GLU A 71 12.93 3.61 -15.78
CA GLU A 71 12.69 4.81 -16.60
C GLU A 71 11.18 5.06 -16.80
N GLU A 72 10.80 6.33 -16.94
CA GLU A 72 9.41 6.70 -17.19
C GLU A 72 9.00 6.28 -18.60
N ALA A 73 7.96 5.47 -18.67
CA ALA A 73 7.49 4.86 -19.89
C ALA A 73 6.16 5.48 -20.33
N ASN A 74 6.11 5.91 -21.59
CA ASN A 74 4.88 6.34 -22.25
C ASN A 74 4.03 5.13 -22.65
N ILE A 75 3.31 4.58 -21.67
CA ILE A 75 2.45 3.42 -21.86
C ILE A 75 1.13 3.86 -22.50
N THR A 76 0.77 3.24 -23.62
CA THR A 76 -0.50 3.47 -24.31
C THR A 76 -1.46 2.30 -24.11
N GLU A 77 -2.76 2.58 -24.28
CA GLU A 77 -3.80 1.56 -24.24
C GLU A 77 -3.59 0.44 -25.27
N ALA A 78 -3.08 0.77 -26.46
CA ALA A 78 -2.77 -0.22 -27.50
C ALA A 78 -1.71 -1.24 -27.04
N MET A 79 -0.69 -0.80 -26.29
CA MET A 79 0.33 -1.69 -25.73
C MET A 79 -0.24 -2.64 -24.67
N LEU A 80 -1.27 -2.20 -23.94
CA LEU A 80 -1.95 -3.01 -22.94
C LEU A 80 -2.98 -3.96 -23.55
N ALA A 81 -3.63 -3.56 -24.64
CA ALA A 81 -4.60 -4.39 -25.38
C ALA A 81 -3.93 -5.43 -26.30
N SER A 82 -2.65 -5.27 -26.61
CA SER A 82 -1.91 -6.20 -27.48
C SER A 82 -1.73 -7.56 -26.81
N VAL A 83 -2.31 -8.60 -27.42
CA VAL A 83 -2.14 -9.99 -27.00
C VAL A 83 -0.92 -10.62 -27.66
N GLN A 84 -0.50 -10.13 -28.83
CA GLN A 84 0.63 -10.68 -29.58
C GLN A 84 1.37 -9.58 -30.37
N PRO A 85 2.55 -9.14 -29.90
CA PRO A 85 3.26 -9.61 -28.71
C PRO A 85 2.59 -9.16 -27.41
N PHE A 86 2.62 -10.04 -26.39
CA PHE A 86 2.18 -9.69 -25.04
C PHE A 86 3.27 -8.87 -24.34
N HIS A 87 2.95 -7.62 -24.02
CA HIS A 87 3.90 -6.71 -23.38
C HIS A 87 3.86 -6.83 -21.85
N GLN A 88 4.49 -7.87 -21.30
CA GLN A 88 4.50 -8.14 -19.85
C GLN A 88 5.04 -6.97 -19.01
N ALA A 89 6.12 -6.33 -19.45
CA ALA A 89 6.74 -5.22 -18.72
C ALA A 89 5.78 -4.03 -18.54
N VAL A 90 4.98 -3.74 -19.58
CA VAL A 90 3.98 -2.67 -19.57
C VAL A 90 2.87 -2.97 -18.55
N HIS A 91 2.42 -4.22 -18.50
CA HIS A 91 1.43 -4.66 -17.52
C HIS A 91 1.96 -4.57 -16.08
N LEU A 92 3.21 -4.98 -15.84
CA LEU A 92 3.83 -4.89 -14.52
C LEU A 92 3.99 -3.44 -14.06
N ALA A 93 4.36 -2.52 -14.96
CA ALA A 93 4.45 -1.10 -14.65
C ALA A 93 3.12 -0.49 -14.21
N VAL A 94 2.01 -0.84 -14.89
CA VAL A 94 0.67 -0.40 -14.49
C VAL A 94 0.26 -0.99 -13.14
N MET A 95 0.58 -2.26 -12.90
CA MET A 95 0.31 -2.89 -11.60
C MET A 95 1.08 -2.22 -10.48
N ASP A 96 2.36 -1.93 -10.67
CA ASP A 96 3.20 -1.28 -9.67
C ASP A 96 2.72 0.14 -9.36
N ALA A 97 2.38 0.92 -10.40
CA ALA A 97 1.79 2.24 -10.23
C ALA A 97 0.44 2.18 -9.48
N LEU A 98 -0.43 1.22 -9.78
CA LEU A 98 -1.68 1.03 -9.03
C LEU A 98 -1.43 0.67 -7.56
N MET A 99 -0.45 -0.19 -7.28
CA MET A 99 -0.05 -0.55 -5.93
C MET A 99 0.50 0.66 -5.17
N CYS A 100 1.33 1.47 -5.82
CA CYS A 100 1.89 2.68 -5.26
C CYS A 100 0.80 3.72 -4.96
N ALA A 101 -0.11 3.96 -5.90
CA ALA A 101 -1.27 4.83 -5.72
C ALA A 101 -2.14 4.36 -4.54
N HIS A 102 -2.41 3.06 -4.46
CA HIS A 102 -3.21 2.48 -3.39
C HIS A 102 -2.53 2.63 -2.03
N MET A 103 -1.24 2.34 -1.94
CA MET A 103 -0.46 2.54 -0.71
C MET A 103 -0.51 3.99 -0.23
N ARG A 104 -0.26 4.95 -1.13
CA ARG A 104 -0.35 6.40 -0.83
C ARG A 104 -1.75 6.83 -0.37
N SER A 105 -2.79 6.15 -0.85
CA SER A 105 -4.17 6.44 -0.44
C SER A 105 -4.52 5.92 0.97
N ILE A 106 -3.91 4.81 1.39
CA ILE A 106 -4.14 4.22 2.72
C ILE A 106 -3.27 4.93 3.74
N ILE A 107 -1.98 5.10 3.42
CA ILE A 107 -0.98 5.70 4.27
C ILE A 107 -0.83 7.17 3.91
N THR A 108 -1.66 7.98 4.55
CA THR A 108 -1.56 9.45 4.50
C THR A 108 -0.84 9.94 5.75
N ILE A 109 -0.04 11.00 5.62
CA ILE A 109 0.68 11.65 6.72
C ILE A 109 -0.27 11.95 7.89
N GLU A 110 -1.40 12.61 7.61
CA GLU A 110 -2.40 12.98 8.62
C GLU A 110 -2.89 11.79 9.45
N ARG A 111 -3.29 10.69 8.79
CA ARG A 111 -3.76 9.47 9.48
C ARG A 111 -2.68 8.84 10.34
N VAL A 112 -1.44 8.83 9.85
CA VAL A 112 -0.31 8.27 10.59
C VAL A 112 0.03 9.13 11.81
N VAL A 113 0.17 10.44 11.62
CA VAL A 113 0.47 11.39 12.69
C VAL A 113 -0.61 11.34 13.76
N PHE A 114 -1.89 11.37 13.37
CA PHE A 114 -3.02 11.23 14.28
C PHE A 114 -2.97 9.91 15.06
N ALA A 115 -2.65 8.79 14.39
CA ALA A 115 -2.52 7.50 15.05
C ALA A 115 -1.40 7.48 16.10
N VAL A 116 -0.23 8.06 15.80
CA VAL A 116 0.91 8.15 16.72
C VAL A 116 0.60 9.07 17.90
N GLN A 117 -0.09 10.19 17.67
CA GLN A 117 -0.46 11.16 18.70
C GLN A 117 -1.33 10.60 19.82
N ASN A 118 -2.04 9.48 19.58
CA ASN A 118 -2.79 8.78 20.63
C ASN A 118 -1.90 8.08 21.67
N TYR A 119 -0.61 7.89 21.37
CA TYR A 119 0.32 7.15 22.24
C TYR A 119 1.53 7.97 22.67
N THR A 120 1.94 8.97 21.87
CA THR A 120 3.09 9.82 22.19
C THR A 120 2.99 11.18 21.52
N THR A 121 3.71 12.16 22.03
CA THR A 121 3.79 13.49 21.42
C THR A 121 4.58 13.44 20.12
N VAL A 122 4.11 14.17 19.10
CA VAL A 122 4.79 14.33 17.81
C VAL A 122 5.23 15.78 17.66
N ASP A 123 6.53 16.01 17.53
CA ASP A 123 7.06 17.32 17.16
C ASP A 123 6.78 17.58 15.67
N LYS A 124 6.38 18.80 15.33
CA LYS A 124 6.16 19.23 13.94
C LYS A 124 7.42 19.10 13.08
N ARG A 125 8.61 19.14 13.68
CA ARG A 125 9.90 18.95 12.98
C ARG A 125 10.13 17.51 12.53
N GLU A 126 9.42 16.56 13.13
CA GLU A 126 9.51 15.13 12.83
C GLU A 126 8.36 14.65 11.93
N GLU A 127 7.56 15.58 11.39
CA GLU A 127 6.42 15.23 10.56
C GLU A 127 6.89 14.64 9.21
N PRO A 128 6.34 13.49 8.79
CA PRO A 128 6.79 12.82 7.57
C PRO A 128 6.51 13.62 6.31
N MET A 129 7.39 13.50 5.31
CA MET A 129 7.26 14.22 4.03
C MET A 129 6.37 13.52 2.99
N ASP A 130 6.30 12.19 3.04
CA ASP A 130 5.51 11.38 2.11
C ASP A 130 4.98 10.10 2.78
N SER A 131 4.29 9.26 2.02
CA SER A 131 3.70 8.01 2.54
C SER A 131 4.74 6.98 2.99
N VAL A 132 5.91 6.93 2.35
CA VAL A 132 6.97 5.97 2.71
C VAL A 132 7.63 6.43 4.00
N ASP A 133 7.93 7.72 4.09
CA ASP A 133 8.45 8.35 5.30
C ASP A 133 7.44 8.23 6.45
N ALA A 134 6.14 8.38 6.18
CA ALA A 134 5.10 8.20 7.19
C ALA A 134 5.07 6.77 7.76
N LEU A 135 5.22 5.75 6.92
CA LEU A 135 5.34 4.37 7.40
C LEU A 135 6.57 4.17 8.28
N LEU A 136 7.72 4.69 7.84
CA LEU A 136 8.96 4.60 8.61
C LEU A 136 8.85 5.32 9.95
N PHE A 137 8.30 6.53 9.96
CA PHE A 137 8.01 7.29 11.16
C PHE A 137 7.11 6.52 12.13
N TRP A 138 6.02 5.94 11.63
CA TRP A 138 5.10 5.14 12.44
C TRP A 138 5.80 3.93 13.09
N ILE A 139 6.56 3.17 12.30
CA ILE A 139 7.33 2.01 12.77
C ILE A 139 8.34 2.44 13.84
N ASN A 140 9.10 3.50 13.58
CA ASN A 140 10.11 4.00 14.50
C ASN A 140 9.50 4.44 15.84
N LYS A 141 8.35 5.14 15.81
CA LYS A 141 7.63 5.56 17.02
C LYS A 141 7.11 4.37 17.82
N ILE A 142 6.57 3.34 17.15
CA ILE A 142 6.17 2.11 17.83
C ILE A 142 7.37 1.40 18.47
N CYS A 143 8.48 1.29 17.75
CA CYS A 143 9.70 0.67 18.29
C CYS A 143 10.23 1.41 19.53
N LEU A 144 10.17 2.76 19.54
CA LEU A 144 10.49 3.58 20.70
C LEU A 144 9.56 3.27 21.88
N LEU A 145 8.24 3.28 21.65
CA LEU A 145 7.25 3.00 22.68
C LEU A 145 7.44 1.62 23.31
N VAL A 146 7.68 0.59 22.49
CA VAL A 146 7.92 -0.78 22.97
C VAL A 146 9.20 -0.84 23.81
N ARG A 147 10.28 -0.18 23.35
CA ARG A 147 11.54 -0.12 24.12
C ARG A 147 11.34 0.58 25.46
N ASP A 148 10.68 1.74 25.47
CA ASP A 148 10.44 2.50 26.70
C ASP A 148 9.59 1.69 27.70
N ASP A 149 8.59 0.95 27.22
CA ASP A 149 7.76 0.08 28.05
C ASP A 149 8.58 -1.09 28.65
N MET A 150 9.44 -1.71 27.84
CA MET A 150 10.35 -2.76 28.30
C MET A 150 11.34 -2.24 29.36
N GLU A 151 11.90 -1.05 29.17
CA GLU A 151 12.84 -0.44 30.11
C GLU A 151 12.16 -0.07 31.44
N LYS A 152 10.93 0.47 31.39
CA LYS A 152 10.12 0.73 32.59
C LYS A 152 9.79 -0.56 33.34
N CYS A 153 9.38 -1.62 32.65
CA CYS A 153 9.14 -2.92 33.25
C CYS A 153 10.40 -3.50 33.93
N GLN A 154 11.57 -3.32 33.33
CA GLN A 154 12.84 -3.76 33.92
C GLN A 154 13.23 -2.93 35.16
N ALA A 155 13.02 -1.61 35.13
CA ALA A 155 13.30 -0.75 36.28
C ALA A 155 12.43 -1.14 37.48
N MET A 156 11.12 -1.35 37.27
CA MET A 156 10.21 -1.81 38.33
C MET A 156 10.58 -3.18 38.91
N ARG A 157 11.11 -4.09 38.07
CA ARG A 157 11.61 -5.40 38.53
C ARG A 157 12.88 -5.28 39.37
N LYS A 158 13.75 -4.31 39.08
CA LYS A 158 14.94 -4.04 39.88
C LYS A 158 14.58 -3.41 41.23
N ASP A 159 13.66 -2.44 41.25
CA ASP A 159 13.16 -1.84 42.51
C ASP A 159 12.50 -2.88 43.42
N SER A 160 11.70 -3.80 42.85
CA SER A 160 11.09 -4.90 43.61
C SER A 160 12.13 -5.86 44.22
N ASN A 161 13.27 -6.06 43.54
CA ASN A 161 14.38 -6.86 44.06
C ASN A 161 15.29 -6.08 45.02
N GLN A 162 15.29 -4.74 44.96
CA GLN A 162 16.05 -3.87 45.87
C GLN A 162 15.32 -3.69 47.21
N CYS A 163 13.97 -3.74 47.21
CA CYS A 163 13.15 -3.73 48.43
C CYS A 163 13.29 -4.99 49.32
N ILE A 164 13.86 -6.10 48.82
CA ILE A 164 14.07 -7.32 49.63
C ILE A 164 15.43 -7.31 50.35
N VAL A 165 16.33 -6.39 50.01
CA VAL A 165 17.64 -6.26 50.68
C VAL A 165 17.60 -5.15 51.73
N CYS A 166 16.65 -5.25 52.65
CA CYS A 166 16.65 -4.53 53.92
C CYS A 166 16.02 -5.44 54.97
N VAL A 167 16.79 -6.42 55.45
CA VAL A 167 16.52 -7.06 56.74
C VAL A 167 17.76 -6.84 57.59
N PRO A 168 17.70 -6.00 58.64
CA PRO A 168 18.82 -5.80 59.55
C PRO A 168 18.86 -6.96 60.53
N PHE A 169 20.03 -7.55 60.76
CA PHE A 169 20.55 -7.99 62.06
C PHE A 169 22.06 -8.23 61.94
#